data_AF-A0A078AMP9-F1
#
_entry.id   AF-A0A078AMP9-F1
#
_cell.length_a   1.000
_cell.length_b   1.000
_cell.length_c   1.000
_cell.angle_alpha   90.00
_cell.angle_beta   90.00
_cell.angle_gamma   90.00
#
_symmetry.space_group_name_H-M   'P 1'
#
loop_
_entity.id
_entity.type
_entity.pdbx_description
1 polymer ?
#
loop_
_entity_poly.entity_id
_entity_poly.type
_entity_poly.pdbx_seq_one_letter_code
_entity_poly.pdbx_strand_id
1 'polypeptide(L)'
;MVIKLEAFREIYINNLANQCVIDCFADLCSGWTQETFRQVVMTLTRKGAAPIKLWFDSPEEMTVLSNKRPALQELFRIMDHNNVGRIDTLEIFAVILISIQGKFEIILQNMMTIFGFNNENEFSRDEFHFFLDCMFRGLLKLAIPKGSKKPIHPGKKMTQSDIETLVSQIFPNNIDLIERSDFIERMTPSKDITQMIQYFHTTCLQSVVDYRQRILDRIQITHFVRKLLLDVTRSVYAKIKEIEDLKAIKAKEEEIKQKELQDQYQQQNLDSSISNNLEVSMDQREALQSKGVYIDPSNPRKIFHKDSQRRMWKQQ
;
A
#
# COMPACT_ATOMS: atom_id res chain seq x y z
N MET A 1 30.49 4.29 -28.56
CA MET A 1 31.57 4.40 -27.55
C MET A 1 31.78 3.01 -26.93
N VAL A 2 33.03 2.64 -26.64
CA VAL A 2 33.38 1.33 -26.07
C VAL A 2 33.89 1.45 -24.63
N ILE A 3 33.77 0.39 -23.84
CA ILE A 3 34.38 0.24 -22.51
C ILE A 3 35.26 -1.02 -22.52
N LYS A 4 36.46 -0.93 -21.94
CA LYS A 4 37.35 -2.08 -21.75
C LYS A 4 36.91 -2.89 -20.53
N LEU A 5 37.22 -4.18 -20.51
CA LEU A 5 36.88 -5.10 -19.44
C LEU A 5 37.42 -4.69 -18.08
N GLU A 6 38.65 -4.19 -18.00
CA GLU A 6 39.20 -3.73 -16.72
C GLU A 6 38.43 -2.52 -16.16
N ALA A 7 38.11 -1.55 -17.01
CA ALA A 7 37.29 -0.40 -16.59
C ALA A 7 35.86 -0.85 -16.22
N PHE A 8 35.29 -1.84 -16.93
CA PHE A 8 34.01 -2.43 -16.57
C PHE A 8 34.08 -3.11 -15.19
N ARG A 9 35.16 -3.86 -14.90
CA ARG A 9 35.36 -4.52 -13.61
C ARG A 9 35.45 -3.52 -12.46
N GLU A 10 36.28 -2.50 -12.60
CA GLU A 10 36.45 -1.46 -11.58
C GLU A 10 35.12 -0.78 -11.23
N ILE A 11 34.27 -0.55 -12.24
CA ILE A 11 33.00 0.15 -12.05
C ILE A 11 31.92 -0.78 -11.49
N TYR A 12 31.83 -2.02 -11.97
CA TYR A 12 30.68 -2.89 -11.71
C TYR A 12 31.00 -4.07 -10.78
N ILE A 13 32.15 -4.73 -10.91
CA ILE A 13 32.44 -5.93 -10.11
C ILE A 13 32.79 -5.53 -8.67
N ASN A 14 32.09 -6.12 -7.69
CA ASN A 14 32.16 -5.79 -6.26
C ASN A 14 31.78 -4.33 -5.90
N ASN A 15 31.33 -3.56 -6.88
CA ASN A 15 31.04 -2.13 -6.75
C ASN A 15 29.61 -1.77 -7.18
N LEU A 16 28.69 -2.74 -7.22
CA LEU A 16 27.26 -2.50 -7.38
C LEU A 16 26.60 -1.98 -6.10
N ALA A 17 25.60 -1.08 -6.25
CA ALA A 17 24.76 -0.63 -5.14
C ALA A 17 23.92 -1.80 -4.57
N ASN A 18 23.42 -1.70 -3.33
CA ASN A 18 22.54 -2.73 -2.78
C ASN A 18 21.27 -2.90 -3.65
N GLN A 19 20.69 -1.76 -4.07
CA GLN A 19 19.71 -1.72 -5.15
C GLN A 19 20.43 -1.50 -6.49
N CYS A 20 21.05 -2.55 -7.01
CA CYS A 20 21.87 -2.46 -8.22
C CYS A 20 21.06 -2.43 -9.52
N VAL A 21 19.77 -2.80 -9.52
CA VAL A 21 18.93 -2.69 -10.71
C VAL A 21 17.85 -1.62 -10.51
N ILE A 22 17.50 -0.94 -11.60
CA ILE A 22 16.45 0.07 -11.62
C ILE A 22 15.09 -0.51 -11.17
N ASP A 23 14.29 0.30 -10.48
CA ASP A 23 13.04 -0.14 -9.85
C ASP A 23 12.03 -0.72 -10.85
N CYS A 24 11.88 -0.14 -12.05
CA CYS A 24 10.95 -0.65 -13.05
C CYS A 24 11.37 -2.04 -13.59
N PHE A 25 12.67 -2.32 -13.67
CA PHE A 25 13.19 -3.63 -14.01
C PHE A 25 13.00 -4.62 -12.85
N ALA A 26 13.27 -4.19 -11.62
CA ALA A 26 13.03 -5.02 -10.44
C ALA A 26 11.54 -5.37 -10.29
N ASP A 27 10.64 -4.44 -10.60
CA ASP A 27 9.20 -4.67 -10.60
C ASP A 27 8.77 -5.65 -11.70
N LEU A 28 9.36 -5.56 -12.89
CA LEU A 28 9.16 -6.52 -13.97
C LEU A 28 9.54 -7.94 -13.53
N CYS A 29 10.72 -8.12 -12.96
CA CYS A 29 11.27 -9.42 -12.56
C CYS A 29 10.72 -9.94 -11.22
N SER A 30 9.99 -9.12 -10.45
CA SER A 30 9.50 -9.50 -9.13
C SER A 30 8.54 -10.69 -9.21
N GLY A 31 8.99 -11.84 -8.73
CA GLY A 31 8.22 -13.10 -8.72
C GLY A 31 8.52 -14.02 -9.90
N TRP A 32 9.44 -13.64 -10.79
CA TRP A 32 9.88 -14.49 -11.89
C TRP A 32 10.84 -15.57 -11.41
N THR A 33 10.66 -16.77 -11.96
CA THR A 33 11.59 -17.88 -11.86
C THR A 33 12.15 -18.22 -13.24
N GLN A 34 13.24 -18.98 -13.28
CA GLN A 34 13.79 -19.52 -14.52
C GLN A 34 12.75 -20.29 -15.36
N GLU A 35 11.84 -21.01 -14.72
CA GLU A 35 10.79 -21.76 -15.42
C GLU A 35 9.72 -20.83 -16.04
N THR A 36 9.26 -19.82 -15.28
CA THR A 36 8.29 -18.86 -15.84
C THR A 36 8.90 -18.08 -16.99
N PHE A 37 10.18 -17.74 -16.90
CA PHE A 37 10.86 -17.02 -17.97
C PHE A 37 11.00 -17.88 -19.23
N ARG A 38 11.40 -19.15 -19.07
CA ARG A 38 11.45 -20.13 -20.17
C ARG A 38 10.10 -20.25 -20.87
N GLN A 39 9.00 -20.30 -20.13
CA GLN A 39 7.64 -20.35 -20.69
C GLN A 39 7.28 -19.08 -21.48
N VAL A 40 7.66 -17.90 -21.00
CA VAL A 40 7.47 -16.64 -21.73
C VAL A 40 8.25 -16.68 -23.05
N VAL A 41 9.52 -17.09 -23.03
CA VAL A 41 10.33 -17.23 -24.24
C VAL A 41 9.72 -18.24 -25.20
N MET A 42 9.32 -19.43 -24.72
CA MET A 42 8.65 -20.43 -25.56
C MET A 42 7.35 -19.93 -26.19
N THR A 43 6.61 -19.08 -25.48
CA THR A 43 5.37 -18.47 -25.99
C THR A 43 5.67 -17.46 -27.10
N LEU A 44 6.81 -16.77 -27.01
CA LEU A 44 7.31 -15.89 -28.05
C LEU A 44 7.88 -16.66 -29.26
N THR A 45 8.33 -17.90 -29.06
CA THR A 45 8.95 -18.76 -30.09
C THR A 45 8.08 -19.93 -30.52
N ARG A 46 6.74 -19.80 -30.54
CA ARG A 46 5.82 -20.94 -30.81
C ARG A 46 6.36 -21.86 -31.92
N LYS A 47 6.34 -23.17 -31.71
CA LYS A 47 6.79 -24.16 -32.72
C LYS A 47 6.13 -23.88 -34.07
N GLY A 48 6.94 -23.53 -35.07
CA GLY A 48 6.50 -23.18 -36.43
C GLY A 48 6.20 -21.69 -36.69
N ALA A 49 6.38 -20.82 -35.69
CA ALA A 49 6.32 -19.36 -35.85
C ALA A 49 7.72 -18.76 -36.03
N ALA A 50 7.75 -17.51 -36.51
CA ALA A 50 8.97 -16.73 -36.71
C ALA A 50 9.85 -16.69 -35.44
N PRO A 51 11.18 -16.54 -35.58
CA PRO A 51 12.11 -16.40 -34.46
C PRO A 51 11.68 -15.27 -33.49
N ILE A 52 12.19 -15.31 -32.25
CA ILE A 52 11.96 -14.26 -31.23
C ILE A 52 12.05 -12.90 -31.92
N LYS A 53 11.03 -12.06 -31.76
CA LYS A 53 11.06 -10.70 -32.30
C LYS A 53 12.31 -10.00 -31.78
N LEU A 54 13.23 -9.66 -32.69
CA LEU A 54 14.56 -9.17 -32.34
C LEU A 54 14.54 -7.84 -31.61
N TRP A 55 13.46 -7.06 -31.75
CA TRP A 55 13.27 -5.80 -31.04
C TRP A 55 11.81 -5.56 -30.66
N PHE A 56 11.58 -4.75 -29.65
CA PHE A 56 10.27 -4.15 -29.36
C PHE A 56 10.24 -2.72 -29.89
N ASP A 57 9.14 -2.34 -30.56
CA ASP A 57 8.92 -1.00 -31.13
C ASP A 57 8.11 -0.10 -30.18
N SER A 58 7.50 -0.66 -29.14
CA SER A 58 6.80 0.12 -28.13
C SER A 58 6.68 -0.60 -26.77
N PRO A 59 6.36 0.12 -25.67
CA PRO A 59 6.04 -0.48 -24.38
C PRO A 59 4.86 -1.47 -24.44
N GLU A 60 3.91 -1.27 -25.36
CA GLU A 60 2.73 -2.13 -25.52
C GLU A 60 3.13 -3.53 -26.01
N GLU A 61 4.15 -3.64 -26.87
CA GLU A 61 4.66 -4.93 -27.32
C GLU A 61 5.38 -5.70 -26.20
N MET A 62 5.94 -4.98 -25.23
CA MET A 62 6.56 -5.59 -24.04
C MET A 62 5.54 -6.19 -23.06
N THR A 63 4.23 -6.04 -23.30
CA THR A 63 3.18 -6.57 -22.42
C THR A 63 3.18 -8.10 -22.32
N VAL A 64 3.83 -8.78 -23.27
CA VAL A 64 4.14 -10.21 -23.19
C VAL A 64 5.08 -10.56 -22.03
N LEU A 65 5.88 -9.61 -21.55
CA LEU A 65 6.75 -9.75 -20.39
C LEU A 65 6.02 -9.40 -19.10
N SER A 66 5.04 -8.49 -19.09
CA SER A 66 4.32 -8.14 -17.86
C SER A 66 3.07 -7.33 -18.13
N ASN A 67 2.09 -7.42 -17.22
CA ASN A 67 0.92 -6.54 -17.22
C ASN A 67 1.17 -5.20 -16.51
N LYS A 68 2.36 -4.97 -15.93
CA LYS A 68 2.72 -3.75 -15.19
C LYS A 68 3.10 -2.61 -16.14
N ARG A 69 2.09 -2.00 -16.78
CA ARG A 69 2.28 -0.95 -17.81
C ARG A 69 3.23 0.20 -17.40
N PRO A 70 3.15 0.79 -16.20
CA PRO A 70 4.06 1.88 -15.82
C PRO A 70 5.53 1.44 -15.79
N ALA A 71 5.79 0.22 -15.31
CA ALA A 71 7.14 -0.32 -15.29
C ALA A 71 7.67 -0.58 -16.71
N LEU A 72 6.83 -1.09 -17.62
CA LEU A 72 7.21 -1.31 -19.01
C LEU A 72 7.48 -0.02 -19.77
N GLN A 73 6.67 1.03 -19.57
CA GLN A 73 6.88 2.34 -20.19
C GLN A 73 8.22 2.94 -19.78
N GLU A 74 8.53 2.92 -18.48
CA GLU A 74 9.80 3.44 -17.98
C GLU A 74 10.99 2.57 -18.41
N LEU A 75 10.83 1.24 -18.41
CA LEU A 75 11.87 0.33 -18.86
C LEU A 75 12.19 0.50 -20.35
N PHE A 76 11.16 0.63 -21.20
CA PHE A 76 11.34 0.90 -22.62
C PHE A 76 12.13 2.20 -22.83
N ARG A 77 11.74 3.28 -22.12
CA ARG A 77 12.43 4.57 -22.18
C ARG A 77 13.90 4.49 -21.76
N ILE A 78 14.23 3.67 -20.76
CA ILE A 78 15.62 3.49 -20.30
C ILE A 78 16.42 2.65 -21.29
N MET A 79 15.82 1.58 -21.82
CA MET A 79 16.47 0.68 -22.77
C MET A 79 16.67 1.33 -24.15
N ASP A 80 15.74 2.20 -24.58
CA ASP A 80 15.84 3.06 -25.77
C ASP A 80 16.63 4.34 -25.46
N HIS A 81 17.81 4.19 -24.86
CA HIS A 81 18.66 5.31 -24.46
C HIS A 81 18.98 6.28 -25.61
N ASN A 82 19.05 5.77 -26.84
CA ASN A 82 19.37 6.55 -28.03
C ASN A 82 18.13 7.17 -28.70
N ASN A 83 16.92 6.97 -28.17
CA ASN A 83 15.65 7.44 -28.72
C ASN A 83 15.43 7.03 -30.19
N VAL A 84 15.74 5.77 -30.52
CA VAL A 84 15.52 5.21 -31.87
C VAL A 84 14.09 4.72 -32.03
N GLY A 85 13.33 4.63 -30.93
CA GLY A 85 11.96 4.09 -30.92
C GLY A 85 11.93 2.56 -30.92
N ARG A 86 13.04 1.90 -30.57
CA ARG A 86 13.10 0.44 -30.49
C ARG A 86 14.15 -0.04 -29.49
N ILE A 87 13.91 -1.20 -28.88
CA ILE A 87 14.86 -1.84 -27.95
C ILE A 87 15.17 -3.27 -28.39
N ASP A 88 16.42 -3.69 -28.24
CA ASP A 88 16.86 -5.06 -28.54
C ASP A 88 16.28 -6.02 -27.49
N THR A 89 15.49 -6.99 -27.94
CA THR A 89 14.81 -7.97 -27.07
C THR A 89 15.81 -8.86 -26.35
N LEU A 90 16.94 -9.17 -26.96
CA LEU A 90 17.91 -10.11 -26.39
C LEU A 90 18.80 -9.46 -25.35
N GLU A 91 19.05 -8.15 -25.45
CA GLU A 91 19.68 -7.39 -24.36
C GLU A 91 18.88 -7.46 -23.05
N ILE A 92 17.56 -7.24 -23.12
CA ILE A 92 16.70 -7.32 -21.94
C ILE A 92 16.57 -8.77 -21.44
N PHE A 93 16.47 -9.76 -22.35
CA PHE A 93 16.39 -11.16 -21.95
C PHE A 93 17.65 -11.65 -21.26
N ALA A 94 18.83 -11.22 -21.70
CA ALA A 94 20.08 -11.57 -21.04
C ALA A 94 20.12 -11.06 -19.59
N VAL A 95 19.63 -9.84 -19.32
CA VAL A 95 19.61 -9.29 -17.95
C VAL A 95 18.51 -9.92 -17.11
N ILE A 96 17.32 -10.21 -17.68
CA ILE A 96 16.27 -10.96 -16.99
C ILE A 96 16.80 -12.33 -16.58
N LEU A 97 17.44 -13.06 -17.50
CA LEU A 97 17.98 -14.40 -17.30
C LEU A 97 18.86 -14.47 -16.04
N ILE A 98 19.75 -13.49 -15.85
CA ILE A 98 20.63 -13.45 -14.68
C ILE A 98 19.95 -12.85 -13.44
N SER A 99 18.87 -12.09 -13.55
CA SER A 99 18.27 -11.37 -12.41
C SER A 99 17.10 -12.07 -11.72
N ILE A 100 16.69 -13.25 -12.19
CA ILE A 100 15.52 -13.98 -11.68
C ILE A 100 15.90 -15.25 -10.92
N GLN A 101 14.94 -15.76 -10.13
CA GLN A 101 15.19 -16.88 -9.21
C GLN A 101 15.46 -18.19 -9.96
N GLY A 102 16.59 -18.83 -9.68
CA GLY A 102 16.91 -20.19 -10.12
C GLY A 102 18.32 -20.63 -9.73
N LYS A 103 18.58 -21.94 -9.87
CA LYS A 103 19.94 -22.47 -9.71
C LYS A 103 20.79 -22.07 -10.91
N PHE A 104 22.07 -21.78 -10.69
CA PHE A 104 23.00 -21.35 -11.75
C PHE A 104 23.02 -22.28 -12.97
N GLU A 105 23.00 -23.59 -12.77
CA GLU A 105 22.88 -24.60 -13.83
C GLU A 105 21.65 -24.39 -14.74
N ILE A 106 20.50 -24.09 -14.15
CA ILE A 106 19.26 -23.84 -14.90
C ILE A 106 19.38 -22.53 -15.70
N ILE A 107 20.12 -21.54 -15.18
CA ILE A 107 20.42 -20.30 -15.90
C ILE A 107 21.23 -20.60 -17.14
N LEU A 108 22.26 -21.45 -17.05
CA LEU A 108 23.07 -21.87 -18.19
C LEU A 108 22.23 -22.65 -19.22
N GLN A 109 21.36 -23.55 -18.77
CA GLN A 109 20.43 -24.26 -19.67
C GLN A 109 19.48 -23.31 -20.41
N ASN A 110 18.90 -22.36 -19.70
CA ASN A 110 18.03 -21.34 -20.28
C ASN A 110 18.80 -20.39 -21.20
N MET A 111 20.06 -20.06 -20.88
CA MET A 111 20.95 -19.30 -21.76
C MET A 111 21.07 -19.98 -23.13
N MET A 112 21.43 -21.27 -23.14
CA MET A 112 21.55 -22.04 -24.38
C MET A 112 20.20 -22.21 -25.09
N THR A 113 19.09 -22.25 -24.35
CA THR A 113 17.74 -22.32 -24.94
C THR A 113 17.34 -21.02 -25.66
N ILE A 114 17.75 -19.87 -25.11
CA ILE A 114 17.37 -18.55 -25.64
C ILE A 114 18.32 -18.10 -26.74
N PHE A 115 19.62 -18.37 -26.59
CA PHE A 115 20.69 -17.88 -27.47
C PHE A 115 21.26 -18.96 -28.39
N GLY A 116 20.94 -20.24 -28.17
CA GLY A 116 21.34 -21.35 -29.05
C GLY A 116 20.34 -21.51 -30.20
N PHE A 117 20.54 -20.75 -31.27
CA PHE A 117 19.63 -20.66 -32.42
C PHE A 117 19.79 -21.81 -33.41
N ASN A 118 20.99 -22.36 -33.55
CA ASN A 118 21.34 -23.24 -34.67
C ASN A 118 21.07 -24.72 -34.40
N ASN A 119 21.39 -25.21 -33.20
CA ASN A 119 21.29 -26.63 -32.85
C ASN A 119 20.70 -26.79 -31.42
N GLU A 120 19.75 -27.72 -31.28
CA GLU A 120 19.10 -28.03 -30.00
C GLU A 120 20.04 -28.73 -29.00
N ASN A 121 21.07 -29.43 -29.49
CA ASN A 121 21.96 -30.25 -28.66
C ASN A 121 23.36 -29.66 -28.45
N GLU A 122 23.72 -28.67 -29.27
CA GLU A 122 25.03 -28.02 -29.24
C GLU A 122 24.86 -26.54 -28.88
N PHE A 123 25.96 -25.91 -28.49
CA PHE A 123 26.05 -24.47 -28.29
C PHE A 123 27.36 -23.98 -28.88
N SER A 124 27.27 -22.99 -29.76
CA SER A 124 28.42 -22.49 -30.51
C SER A 124 29.12 -21.33 -29.82
N ARG A 125 30.38 -21.12 -30.22
CA ARG A 125 31.21 -20.00 -29.79
C ARG A 125 30.56 -18.66 -30.07
N ASP A 126 29.97 -18.50 -31.26
CA ASP A 126 29.32 -17.27 -31.70
C ASP A 126 28.04 -16.97 -30.92
N GLU A 127 27.26 -18.01 -30.59
CA GLU A 127 26.06 -17.87 -29.76
C GLU A 127 26.42 -17.45 -28.33
N PHE A 128 27.49 -18.00 -27.76
CA PHE A 128 27.97 -17.58 -26.44
C PHE A 128 28.55 -16.16 -26.47
N HIS A 129 29.33 -15.83 -27.49
CA HIS A 129 29.83 -14.47 -27.71
C HIS A 129 28.67 -13.46 -27.79
N PHE A 130 27.65 -13.79 -28.59
CA PHE A 130 26.48 -12.95 -28.76
C PHE A 130 25.69 -12.77 -27.45
N PHE A 131 25.53 -13.84 -26.67
CA PHE A 131 24.95 -13.76 -25.33
C PHE A 131 25.71 -12.76 -24.45
N LEU A 132 27.05 -12.85 -24.40
CA LEU A 132 27.86 -11.95 -23.57
C LEU A 132 27.74 -10.50 -24.03
N ASP A 133 27.74 -10.25 -25.34
CA ASP A 133 27.53 -8.91 -25.89
C ASP A 133 26.16 -8.33 -25.47
N CYS A 134 25.08 -9.10 -25.60
CA CYS A 134 23.74 -8.72 -25.13
C CYS A 134 23.70 -8.48 -23.61
N MET A 135 24.30 -9.38 -22.83
CA MET A 135 24.34 -9.29 -21.36
C MET A 135 25.04 -8.00 -20.91
N PHE A 136 26.23 -7.71 -21.45
CA PHE A 136 26.97 -6.50 -21.09
C PHE A 136 26.25 -5.23 -21.54
N ARG A 137 25.70 -5.19 -22.76
CA ARG A 137 24.90 -4.04 -23.22
C ARG A 137 23.69 -3.78 -22.32
N GLY A 138 22.97 -4.84 -21.94
CA GLY A 138 21.85 -4.74 -21.02
C GLY A 138 22.27 -4.28 -19.62
N LEU A 139 23.33 -4.86 -19.05
CA LEU A 139 23.85 -4.47 -17.73
C LEU A 139 24.28 -3.00 -17.71
N LEU A 140 24.95 -2.51 -18.76
CA LEU A 140 25.35 -1.09 -18.86
C LEU A 140 24.16 -0.12 -18.86
N LYS A 141 22.98 -0.57 -19.31
CA LYS A 141 21.71 0.21 -19.31
C LYS A 141 20.93 0.09 -18.01
N LEU A 142 21.10 -0.97 -17.22
CA LEU A 142 20.21 -1.31 -16.10
C LEU A 142 20.91 -1.33 -14.74
N ALA A 143 22.22 -1.61 -14.70
CA ALA A 143 22.97 -1.76 -13.47
C ALA A 143 23.44 -0.40 -12.91
N ILE A 144 23.39 -0.28 -11.58
CA ILE A 144 23.67 0.92 -10.81
C ILE A 144 24.87 0.64 -9.88
N PRO A 145 26.03 1.26 -10.16
CA PRO A 145 27.20 1.22 -9.28
C PRO A 145 26.97 1.97 -7.95
N LYS A 146 27.79 1.65 -6.94
CA LYS A 146 27.82 2.35 -5.64
C LYS A 146 28.09 3.84 -5.86
N GLY A 147 27.44 4.67 -5.06
CA GLY A 147 27.55 6.13 -5.15
C GLY A 147 26.76 6.76 -6.31
N SER A 148 26.16 5.97 -7.19
CA SER A 148 25.25 6.46 -8.24
C SER A 148 23.78 6.18 -7.90
N LYS A 149 22.89 6.99 -8.46
CA LYS A 149 21.43 6.76 -8.46
C LYS A 149 20.92 6.23 -9.81
N LYS A 150 21.76 6.21 -10.84
CA LYS A 150 21.43 5.84 -12.21
C LYS A 150 22.57 5.04 -12.86
N PRO A 151 22.30 4.28 -13.93
CA PRO A 151 23.34 3.67 -14.74
C PRO A 151 24.33 4.73 -15.28
N ILE A 152 25.63 4.45 -15.21
CA ILE A 152 26.70 5.43 -15.54
C ILE A 152 27.03 5.41 -17.05
N HIS A 153 26.87 4.26 -17.71
CA HIS A 153 27.30 4.05 -19.09
C HIS A 153 26.22 3.47 -20.02
N PRO A 154 24.98 3.99 -19.99
CA PRO A 154 23.97 3.54 -20.94
C PRO A 154 24.45 3.79 -22.38
N GLY A 155 24.26 2.81 -23.26
CA GLY A 155 24.66 2.90 -24.67
C GLY A 155 26.14 2.65 -24.99
N LYS A 156 27.00 2.38 -24.00
CA LYS A 156 28.33 1.81 -24.25
C LYS A 156 28.24 0.31 -24.54
N LYS A 157 29.28 -0.24 -25.16
CA LYS A 157 29.47 -1.68 -25.36
C LYS A 157 30.87 -2.10 -24.98
N MET A 158 31.04 -3.36 -24.60
CA MET A 158 32.37 -3.94 -24.38
C MET A 158 33.15 -4.00 -25.70
N THR A 159 34.48 -3.95 -25.62
CA THR A 159 35.34 -4.21 -26.78
C THR A 159 35.24 -5.68 -27.20
N GLN A 160 35.21 -5.94 -28.51
CA GLN A 160 35.05 -7.31 -29.03
C GLN A 160 36.20 -8.22 -28.59
N SER A 161 37.43 -7.72 -28.61
CA SER A 161 38.62 -8.43 -28.11
C SER A 161 38.46 -8.94 -26.67
N ASP A 162 37.76 -8.18 -25.83
CA ASP A 162 37.61 -8.52 -24.41
C ASP A 162 36.51 -9.56 -24.24
N ILE A 163 35.43 -9.49 -25.02
CA ILE A 163 34.41 -10.55 -25.08
C ILE A 163 35.04 -11.84 -25.62
N GLU A 164 35.81 -11.77 -26.70
CA GLU A 164 36.55 -12.92 -27.27
C GLU A 164 37.49 -13.55 -26.24
N THR A 165 38.16 -12.73 -25.43
CA THR A 165 39.02 -13.20 -24.32
C THR A 165 38.19 -14.00 -23.30
N LEU A 166 37.00 -13.52 -22.92
CA LEU A 166 36.10 -14.24 -22.01
C LEU A 166 35.56 -15.53 -22.64
N VAL A 167 35.14 -15.49 -23.91
CA VAL A 167 34.65 -16.65 -24.66
C VAL A 167 35.72 -17.73 -24.76
N SER A 168 36.99 -17.34 -24.98
CA SER A 168 38.11 -18.27 -25.10
C SER A 168 38.36 -19.11 -23.83
N GLN A 169 37.87 -18.66 -22.67
CA GLN A 169 37.93 -19.44 -21.42
C GLN A 169 37.03 -20.69 -21.48
N ILE A 170 35.97 -20.67 -22.29
CA ILE A 170 35.02 -21.79 -22.46
C ILE A 170 35.29 -22.54 -23.76
N PHE A 171 35.55 -21.78 -24.84
CA PHE A 171 35.84 -22.25 -26.19
C PHE A 171 37.33 -22.02 -26.53
N PRO A 172 38.25 -22.91 -26.07
CA PRO A 172 39.66 -22.79 -26.42
C PRO A 172 39.86 -22.94 -27.93
N ASN A 173 41.03 -22.50 -28.41
CA ASN A 173 41.35 -22.42 -29.84
C ASN A 173 40.97 -23.71 -30.59
N ASN A 174 40.26 -23.54 -31.72
CA ASN A 174 39.75 -24.60 -32.62
C ASN A 174 38.49 -25.36 -32.16
N ILE A 175 37.85 -24.96 -31.06
CA ILE A 175 36.54 -25.48 -30.67
C ILE A 175 35.50 -24.40 -30.91
N ASP A 176 34.65 -24.59 -31.91
CA ASP A 176 33.57 -23.65 -32.24
C ASP A 176 32.19 -24.16 -31.80
N LEU A 177 32.07 -25.45 -31.50
CA LEU A 177 30.85 -26.14 -31.08
C LEU A 177 31.17 -27.07 -29.91
N ILE A 178 30.29 -27.07 -28.91
CA ILE A 178 30.33 -28.01 -27.79
C ILE A 178 28.92 -28.50 -27.47
N GLU A 179 28.81 -29.73 -26.98
CA GLU A 179 27.55 -30.24 -26.48
C GLU A 179 27.07 -29.42 -25.26
N ARG A 180 25.75 -29.32 -25.09
CA ARG A 180 25.17 -28.50 -24.00
C ARG A 180 25.55 -29.01 -22.60
N SER A 181 25.72 -30.32 -22.42
CA SER A 181 26.24 -30.90 -21.16
C SER A 181 27.67 -30.42 -20.90
N ASP A 182 28.53 -30.51 -21.91
CA ASP A 182 29.94 -30.10 -21.82
C ASP A 182 30.08 -28.61 -21.56
N PHE A 183 29.17 -27.78 -22.09
CA PHE A 183 29.14 -26.34 -21.77
C PHE A 183 28.97 -26.10 -20.27
N ILE A 184 28.02 -26.78 -19.64
CA ILE A 184 27.78 -26.66 -18.19
C ILE A 184 29.02 -27.11 -17.40
N GLU A 185 29.62 -28.24 -17.77
CA GLU A 185 30.85 -28.73 -17.13
C GLU A 185 32.03 -27.77 -17.31
N ARG A 186 32.12 -27.09 -18.47
CA ARG A 186 33.16 -26.09 -18.75
C ARG A 186 32.93 -24.78 -18.01
N MET A 187 31.72 -24.47 -17.55
CA MET A 187 31.38 -23.28 -16.76
C MET A 187 31.80 -23.46 -15.29
N THR A 188 33.07 -23.78 -15.05
CA THR A 188 33.63 -24.01 -13.72
C THR A 188 33.80 -22.72 -12.92
N PRO A 189 33.61 -22.71 -11.58
CA PRO A 189 33.74 -21.51 -10.74
C PRO A 189 35.13 -20.86 -10.71
N SER A 190 36.18 -21.57 -11.15
CA SER A 190 37.54 -21.03 -11.26
C SER A 190 37.72 -20.07 -12.44
N LYS A 191 36.82 -20.11 -13.43
CA LYS A 191 36.88 -19.24 -14.61
C LYS A 191 36.28 -17.89 -14.28
N ASP A 192 36.97 -16.85 -14.72
CA ASP A 192 36.59 -15.47 -14.46
C ASP A 192 35.23 -15.13 -15.09
N ILE A 193 34.94 -15.63 -16.30
CA ILE A 193 33.60 -15.43 -16.90
C ILE A 193 32.48 -16.05 -16.05
N THR A 194 32.69 -17.23 -15.47
CA THR A 194 31.73 -17.88 -14.58
C THR A 194 31.51 -17.03 -13.33
N GLN A 195 32.60 -16.55 -12.72
CA GLN A 195 32.54 -15.69 -11.53
C GLN A 195 31.79 -14.39 -11.80
N MET A 196 32.02 -13.75 -12.96
CA MET A 196 31.30 -12.54 -13.35
C MET A 196 29.80 -12.78 -13.50
N ILE A 197 29.39 -13.82 -14.25
CA ILE A 197 27.96 -14.13 -14.44
C ILE A 197 27.32 -14.50 -13.10
N GLN A 198 28.00 -15.28 -12.26
CA GLN A 198 27.50 -15.63 -10.93
C GLN A 198 27.38 -14.40 -10.01
N TYR A 199 28.36 -13.49 -10.04
CA TYR A 199 28.32 -12.24 -9.29
C TYR A 199 27.11 -11.39 -9.67
N PHE A 200 26.90 -11.16 -10.98
CA PHE A 200 25.72 -10.41 -11.44
C PHE A 200 24.44 -11.16 -11.13
N HIS A 201 24.43 -12.48 -11.25
CA HIS A 201 23.25 -13.26 -10.91
C HIS A 201 22.84 -13.06 -9.46
N THR A 202 23.76 -13.28 -8.51
CA THR A 202 23.48 -13.14 -7.08
C THR A 202 23.12 -11.69 -6.72
N THR A 203 23.85 -10.71 -7.24
CA THR A 203 23.66 -9.31 -6.86
C THR A 203 22.38 -8.72 -7.46
N CYS A 204 22.10 -8.99 -8.74
CA CYS A 204 20.86 -8.54 -9.38
C CYS A 204 19.64 -9.23 -8.80
N LEU A 205 19.71 -10.55 -8.58
CA LEU A 205 18.62 -11.29 -7.92
C LEU A 205 18.33 -10.72 -6.52
N GLN A 206 19.36 -10.48 -5.71
CA GLN A 206 19.18 -9.88 -4.38
C GLN A 206 18.50 -8.52 -4.48
N SER A 207 18.93 -7.68 -5.43
CA SER A 207 18.30 -6.38 -5.67
C SER A 207 16.83 -6.47 -6.10
N VAL A 208 16.44 -7.51 -6.84
CA VAL A 208 15.03 -7.79 -7.20
C VAL A 208 14.23 -8.25 -5.97
N VAL A 209 14.80 -9.14 -5.16
CA VAL A 209 14.19 -9.65 -3.91
C VAL A 209 13.99 -8.51 -2.91
N ASP A 210 15.00 -7.66 -2.71
CA ASP A 210 14.93 -6.51 -1.82
C ASP A 210 13.87 -5.52 -2.28
N TYR A 211 13.78 -5.24 -3.59
CA TYR A 211 12.72 -4.42 -4.15
C TYR A 211 11.34 -5.00 -3.82
N ARG A 212 11.13 -6.29 -4.08
CA ARG A 212 9.87 -6.97 -3.78
C ARG A 212 9.51 -6.87 -2.29
N GLN A 213 10.49 -7.08 -1.40
CA GLN A 213 10.27 -6.97 0.04
C GLN A 213 9.85 -5.55 0.43
N ARG A 214 10.54 -4.52 -0.07
CA ARG A 214 10.16 -3.11 0.17
C ARG A 214 8.73 -2.79 -0.29
N ILE A 215 8.29 -3.35 -1.41
CA ILE A 215 6.91 -3.18 -1.89
C ILE A 215 5.91 -3.86 -0.94
N LEU A 216 6.20 -5.08 -0.47
CA LEU A 216 5.35 -5.78 0.50
C LEU A 216 5.27 -5.00 1.82
N ASP A 217 6.40 -4.53 2.34
CA ASP A 217 6.47 -3.72 3.56
C ASP A 217 5.65 -2.44 3.40
N ARG A 218 5.76 -1.76 2.25
CA ARG A 218 4.97 -0.56 1.94
C ARG A 218 3.46 -0.85 1.95
N ILE A 219 3.04 -1.99 1.41
CA ILE A 219 1.62 -2.40 1.42
C ILE A 219 1.15 -2.66 2.86
N GLN A 220 1.95 -3.37 3.67
CA GLN A 220 1.62 -3.66 5.06
C GLN A 220 1.54 -2.39 5.91
N ILE A 221 2.51 -1.49 5.77
CA ILE A 221 2.53 -0.18 6.44
C ILE A 221 1.30 0.64 6.03
N THR A 222 0.98 0.68 4.74
CA THR A 222 -0.20 1.40 4.24
C THR A 222 -1.49 0.84 4.84
N HIS A 223 -1.62 -0.48 4.92
CA HIS A 223 -2.77 -1.14 5.55
C HIS A 223 -2.86 -0.82 7.05
N PHE A 224 -1.74 -0.88 7.76
CA PHE A 224 -1.66 -0.53 9.18
C PHE A 224 -2.07 0.93 9.44
N VAL A 225 -1.53 1.88 8.67
CA VAL A 225 -1.87 3.30 8.77
C VAL A 225 -3.37 3.52 8.51
N ARG A 226 -3.94 2.87 7.49
CA ARG A 226 -5.38 2.95 7.21
C ARG A 226 -6.22 2.44 8.37
N LYS A 227 -5.84 1.31 8.97
CA LYS A 227 -6.52 0.75 10.14
C LYS A 227 -6.47 1.72 11.32
N LEU A 228 -5.29 2.28 11.61
CA LEU A 228 -5.13 3.25 12.69
C LEU A 228 -5.97 4.51 12.48
N LEU A 229 -6.03 5.04 11.26
CA LEU A 229 -6.89 6.18 10.92
C LEU A 229 -8.38 5.87 11.14
N LEU A 230 -8.83 4.67 10.76
CA LEU A 230 -10.22 4.23 11.00
C LEU A 230 -10.52 4.10 12.49
N ASP A 231 -9.61 3.54 13.27
CA ASP A 231 -9.78 3.38 14.72
C ASP A 231 -9.82 4.73 15.44
N VAL A 232 -8.93 5.67 15.06
CA VAL A 232 -8.97 7.05 15.55
C VAL A 232 -10.30 7.73 15.18
N THR A 233 -10.74 7.58 13.93
CA THR A 233 -12.01 8.16 13.47
C THR A 233 -13.20 7.63 14.26
N ARG A 234 -13.26 6.31 14.49
CA ARG A 234 -14.31 5.69 15.32
C ARG A 234 -14.27 6.18 16.76
N SER A 235 -13.08 6.31 17.35
CA SER A 235 -12.91 6.82 18.71
C SER A 235 -13.40 8.27 18.83
N VAL A 236 -13.08 9.12 17.86
CA VAL A 236 -13.56 10.51 17.81
C VAL A 236 -15.08 10.55 17.70
N TYR A 237 -15.69 9.77 16.79
CA TYR A 237 -17.15 9.72 16.68
C TYR A 237 -17.84 9.21 17.95
N ALA A 238 -17.26 8.20 18.62
CA ALA A 238 -17.77 7.73 19.90
C ALA A 238 -17.72 8.83 20.97
N LYS A 239 -16.62 9.60 21.04
CA LYS A 239 -16.51 10.74 21.97
C LYS A 239 -17.45 11.89 21.65
N ILE A 240 -17.66 12.21 20.37
CA ILE A 240 -18.65 13.20 19.95
C ILE A 240 -20.03 12.78 20.42
N LYS A 241 -20.41 11.51 20.19
CA LYS A 241 -21.69 10.96 20.62
C LYS A 241 -21.85 10.99 22.15
N GLU A 242 -20.83 10.58 22.90
CA GLU A 242 -20.84 10.68 24.37
C GLU A 242 -21.09 12.13 24.84
N ILE A 243 -20.46 13.12 24.19
CA ILE A 243 -20.65 14.54 24.52
C ILE A 243 -22.07 15.01 24.17
N GLU A 244 -22.62 14.57 23.03
CA GLU A 244 -23.99 14.89 22.61
C GLU A 244 -25.03 14.28 23.57
N ASP A 245 -24.84 13.02 23.95
CA ASP A 245 -25.70 12.32 24.92
C ASP A 245 -25.67 13.03 26.29
N LEU A 246 -24.48 13.44 26.76
CA LEU A 246 -24.34 14.23 28.01
C LEU A 246 -25.02 15.60 27.93
N LYS A 247 -24.95 16.28 26.79
CA LYS A 247 -25.66 17.57 26.58
C LYS A 247 -27.17 17.36 26.61
N ALA A 248 -27.68 16.29 26.00
CA ALA A 248 -29.10 15.97 26.00
C ALA A 248 -29.61 15.64 27.42
N ILE A 249 -28.82 14.93 28.24
CA ILE A 249 -29.16 14.68 29.65
C ILE A 249 -29.24 15.98 30.44
N LYS A 250 -28.23 16.86 30.32
CA LYS A 250 -28.22 18.15 31.01
C LYS A 250 -29.40 19.04 30.63
N ALA A 251 -29.74 19.10 29.34
CA ALA A 251 -30.91 19.83 28.87
C ALA A 251 -32.21 19.32 29.51
N LYS A 252 -32.39 18.00 29.60
CA LYS A 252 -33.55 17.40 30.30
C LYS A 252 -33.57 17.71 31.78
N GLU A 253 -32.42 17.67 32.46
CA GLU A 253 -32.33 18.05 33.88
C GLU A 253 -32.70 19.53 34.10
N GLU A 254 -32.29 20.42 33.21
CA GLU A 254 -32.67 21.84 33.23
C GLU A 254 -34.17 22.03 32.99
N GLU A 255 -34.76 21.32 32.03
CA GLU A 255 -36.21 21.32 31.80
C GLU A 255 -37.01 20.84 33.03
N ILE A 256 -36.53 19.77 33.70
CA ILE A 256 -37.17 19.26 34.93
C ILE A 256 -37.09 20.31 36.03
N LYS A 257 -35.91 20.91 36.27
CA LYS A 257 -35.73 21.97 37.27
C LYS A 257 -36.62 23.18 36.99
N GLN A 258 -36.74 23.58 35.73
CA GLN A 258 -37.63 24.69 35.35
C GLN A 258 -39.10 24.37 35.64
N LYS A 259 -39.55 23.14 35.36
CA LYS A 259 -40.91 22.69 35.72
C LYS A 259 -41.14 22.67 37.22
N GLU A 260 -40.20 22.13 38.00
CA GLU A 260 -40.29 22.13 39.48
C GLU A 260 -40.39 23.54 40.06
N LEU A 261 -39.58 24.48 39.55
CA LEU A 261 -39.64 25.91 39.93
C LEU A 261 -41.00 26.53 39.58
N GLN A 262 -41.54 26.21 38.40
CA GLN A 262 -42.84 26.70 37.96
C GLN A 262 -43.98 26.15 38.83
N ASP A 263 -43.93 24.86 39.18
CA ASP A 263 -44.90 24.19 40.05
C ASP A 263 -44.86 24.77 41.47
N GLN A 264 -43.66 25.00 42.03
CA GLN A 264 -43.49 25.69 43.33
C GLN A 264 -44.10 27.09 43.32
N TYR A 265 -43.91 27.85 42.25
CA TYR A 265 -44.50 29.18 42.11
C TYR A 265 -46.03 29.13 42.04
N GLN A 266 -46.60 28.16 41.32
CA GLN A 266 -48.04 27.93 41.29
C GLN A 266 -48.60 27.53 42.66
N GLN A 267 -47.89 26.67 43.40
CA GLN A 267 -48.27 26.26 44.76
C GLN A 267 -48.29 27.45 45.73
N GLN A 268 -47.24 28.28 45.73
CA GLN A 268 -47.18 29.49 46.55
C GLN A 268 -48.31 30.48 46.26
N ASN A 269 -48.67 30.65 44.98
CA ASN A 269 -49.81 31.47 44.58
C ASN A 269 -51.15 30.87 45.05
N LEU A 270 -51.30 29.54 45.06
CA LEU A 270 -52.48 28.87 45.60
C LEU A 270 -52.60 29.09 47.12
N ASP A 271 -51.51 28.89 47.87
CA ASP A 271 -51.50 28.99 49.34
C ASP A 271 -51.75 30.43 49.83
N SER A 272 -51.23 31.43 49.10
CA SER A 272 -51.52 32.84 49.36
C SER A 272 -52.97 33.22 49.03
N SER A 273 -53.55 32.63 47.97
CA SER A 273 -54.98 32.78 47.65
C SER A 273 -55.88 32.15 48.73
N ILE A 274 -55.48 31.01 49.28
CA ILE A 274 -56.19 30.35 50.40
C ILE A 274 -56.07 31.20 51.68
N SER A 275 -54.89 31.74 51.98
CA SER A 275 -54.67 32.60 53.15
C SER A 275 -55.49 33.90 53.09
N ASN A 276 -55.53 34.57 51.93
CA ASN A 276 -56.40 35.73 51.72
C ASN A 276 -57.89 35.39 51.89
N ASN A 277 -58.34 34.22 51.44
CA ASN A 277 -59.72 33.78 51.66
C ASN A 277 -60.02 33.46 53.14
N LEU A 278 -59.04 33.00 53.91
CA LEU A 278 -59.15 32.77 55.35
C LEU A 278 -59.18 34.08 56.16
N GLU A 279 -58.37 35.09 55.79
CA GLU A 279 -58.42 36.43 56.39
C GLU A 279 -59.76 37.13 56.13
N VAL A 280 -60.27 37.08 54.89
CA VAL A 280 -61.60 37.63 54.55
C VAL A 280 -62.71 36.91 55.33
N SER A 281 -62.57 35.60 55.57
CA SER A 281 -63.48 34.81 56.41
C SER A 281 -63.39 35.16 57.89
N MET A 282 -62.20 35.48 58.41
CA MET A 282 -62.01 35.96 59.79
C MET A 282 -62.58 37.38 59.99
N ASP A 283 -62.32 38.31 59.08
CA ASP A 283 -62.91 39.66 59.13
C ASP A 283 -64.43 39.61 59.01
N GLN A 284 -64.99 38.70 58.19
CA GLN A 284 -66.43 38.46 58.15
C GLN A 284 -66.96 37.87 59.46
N ARG A 285 -66.20 37.00 60.14
CA ARG A 285 -66.57 36.45 61.45
C ARG A 285 -66.51 37.49 62.57
N GLU A 286 -65.51 38.37 62.59
CA GLU A 286 -65.41 39.47 63.56
C GLU A 286 -66.46 40.55 63.31
N ALA A 287 -66.75 40.87 62.04
CA ALA A 287 -67.85 41.76 61.67
C ALA A 287 -69.23 41.20 62.08
N LEU A 288 -69.44 39.88 62.00
CA LEU A 288 -70.65 39.22 62.48
C LEU A 288 -70.74 39.14 64.02
N GLN A 289 -69.62 38.97 64.73
CA GLN A 289 -69.59 39.04 66.19
C GLN A 289 -69.86 40.45 66.74
N SER A 290 -69.39 41.51 66.06
CA SER A 290 -69.73 42.90 66.42
C SER A 290 -71.23 43.22 66.25
N LYS A 291 -71.91 42.51 65.34
CA LYS A 291 -73.37 42.58 65.12
C LYS A 291 -74.18 41.62 65.98
N GLY A 292 -73.57 40.93 66.94
CA GLY A 292 -74.28 40.05 67.87
C GLY A 292 -74.80 38.76 67.25
N VAL A 293 -74.10 38.24 66.23
CA VAL A 293 -74.46 37.01 65.55
C VAL A 293 -73.58 35.85 65.99
N TYR A 294 -74.18 34.79 66.53
CA TYR A 294 -73.47 33.59 67.01
C TYR A 294 -73.68 32.43 66.03
N ILE A 295 -72.59 31.76 65.63
CA ILE A 295 -72.60 30.59 64.74
C ILE A 295 -72.24 29.36 65.56
N ASP A 296 -73.04 28.31 65.44
CA ASP A 296 -72.92 27.05 66.18
C ASP A 296 -71.72 26.22 65.67
N PRO A 297 -70.74 25.83 66.52
CA PRO A 297 -69.57 25.06 66.10
C PRO A 297 -69.90 23.68 65.52
N SER A 298 -71.07 23.11 65.83
CA SER A 298 -71.49 21.78 65.38
C SER A 298 -72.22 21.79 64.02
N ASN A 299 -72.67 22.97 63.56
CA ASN A 299 -73.36 23.12 62.28
C ASN A 299 -73.19 24.54 61.72
N PRO A 300 -72.18 24.78 60.87
CA PRO A 300 -71.81 26.13 60.41
C PRO A 300 -72.88 26.80 59.52
N ARG A 301 -74.02 26.16 59.22
CA ARG A 301 -75.12 26.75 58.45
C ARG A 301 -76.21 27.42 59.31
N LYS A 302 -76.16 27.34 60.65
CA LYS A 302 -77.13 28.00 61.55
C LYS A 302 -76.57 29.32 62.11
N ILE A 303 -77.26 30.42 61.82
CA ILE A 303 -76.88 31.80 62.19
C ILE A 303 -77.95 32.36 63.15
N PHE A 304 -77.57 32.81 64.35
CA PHE A 304 -78.49 33.39 65.35
C PHE A 304 -78.23 34.89 65.56
N HIS A 305 -79.24 35.75 65.40
CA HIS A 305 -79.17 37.18 65.72
C HIS A 305 -79.59 37.47 67.18
N LYS A 306 -78.86 38.37 67.86
CA LYS A 306 -79.03 38.73 69.29
C LYS A 306 -80.41 39.25 69.72
N ASP A 307 -81.26 39.70 68.79
CA ASP A 307 -82.57 40.29 69.13
C ASP A 307 -83.72 39.29 69.28
N SER A 308 -83.47 37.99 69.14
CA SER A 308 -84.52 36.96 69.23
C SER A 308 -84.67 36.31 70.62
N GLN A 309 -83.96 36.78 71.66
CA GLN A 309 -84.07 36.22 73.02
C GLN A 309 -85.10 36.92 73.94
N ARG A 310 -86.02 37.72 73.41
CA ARG A 310 -87.19 38.22 74.14
C ARG A 310 -88.49 37.86 73.42
N ARG A 311 -88.81 36.56 73.30
CA ARG A 311 -90.19 36.04 73.09
C ARG A 311 -90.20 34.53 72.88
N MET A 312 -89.79 33.71 73.84
CA MET A 312 -90.22 32.30 73.93
C MET A 312 -90.13 31.77 75.37
N TRP A 313 -90.75 32.51 76.29
CA TRP A 313 -91.31 31.94 77.52
C TRP A 313 -92.80 32.30 77.55
N LYS A 314 -93.58 31.59 76.74
CA LYS A 314 -95.01 31.33 76.93
C LYS A 314 -95.46 30.27 75.94
N GLN A 315 -95.95 29.17 76.53
CA GLN A 315 -96.81 28.13 75.97
C GLN A 315 -96.17 27.00 75.15
N GLN A 316 -96.35 25.80 75.72
CA GLN A 316 -96.49 24.46 75.12
C GLN A 316 -95.26 23.85 74.44
#